data_AF-A0A7V9IJI2-F1
#
_entry.id   AF-A0A7V9IJI2-F1
#
_cell.length_a   1.000
_cell.length_b   1.000
_cell.length_c   1.000
_cell.angle_alpha   90.00
_cell.angle_beta   90.00
_cell.angle_gamma   90.00
#
_symmetry.space_group_name_H-M   'P 1'
#
loop_
_entity.id
_entity.type
_entity.pdbx_description
1 polymer ?
#
loop_
_entity_poly.entity_id
_entity_poly.type
_entity_poly.pdbx_seq_one_letter_code
_entity_poly.pdbx_strand_id
1 'polypeptide(L)'
;SMVVYGEGRYRCPIDGVVRPGPRHVEDLDVGRFEPPCPVCAGPLVPEPVPEDHWLDPRNVYAVTKLSQELLGAAYAREHPGVTITSLRYHNVYGPRMPRDTPYAGVASIFRSAYAAGRRPLVFEDGGQRRDFVHVADVARANVLALANDDPAPGAFNVCSGTPRTILDMALALRPSGGPHPTVVGGYRLGDIRHVFASPDRAADVLGFRAAIGFDDGIREFVTAPLRAPGGAQPR
;
A
#
# COMPACT_ATOMS: atom_id res chain seq x y z
N SER A 1 8.05 5.11 -0.14
CA SER A 1 7.03 4.03 -0.37
C SER A 1 6.27 3.78 0.92
N MET A 2 4.99 3.38 0.91
CA MET A 2 4.19 3.22 2.14
C MET A 2 4.81 2.32 3.22
N VAL A 3 5.68 1.39 2.82
CA VAL A 3 6.35 0.43 3.72
C VAL A 3 7.25 1.09 4.77
N VAL A 4 7.61 2.36 4.59
CA VAL A 4 8.42 3.11 5.56
C VAL A 4 7.66 3.41 6.86
N TYR A 5 6.34 3.26 6.87
CA TYR A 5 5.48 3.52 8.03
C TYR A 5 5.37 2.35 9.02
N GLY A 6 6.01 1.22 8.74
CA GLY A 6 5.92 0.03 9.58
C GLY A 6 4.47 -0.43 9.72
N GLU A 7 3.97 -0.55 10.95
CA GLU A 7 2.58 -0.98 11.21
C GLU A 7 1.52 0.06 10.86
N GLY A 8 1.92 1.28 10.46
CA GLY A 8 0.98 2.37 10.24
C GLY A 8 0.72 3.18 11.50
N ARG A 9 -0.48 3.74 11.61
CA ARG A 9 -0.88 4.66 12.68
C ARG A 9 -2.15 4.15 13.35
N TYR A 10 -2.15 4.19 14.68
CA TYR A 10 -3.28 3.76 15.49
C TYR A 10 -3.57 4.76 16.60
N ARG A 11 -4.83 4.80 17.01
CA ARG A 11 -5.28 5.50 18.20
C ARG A 11 -5.83 4.51 19.22
N CYS A 12 -5.30 4.58 20.43
CA CYS A 12 -5.89 4.03 21.63
C CYS A 12 -6.88 5.05 22.22
N PRO A 13 -8.09 4.63 22.64
CA PRO A 13 -9.03 5.51 23.33
C PRO A 13 -8.51 6.10 24.65
N ILE A 14 -7.54 5.44 25.29
CA ILE A 14 -6.96 5.84 26.58
C ILE A 14 -5.63 6.57 26.36
N ASP A 15 -4.71 5.98 25.60
CA ASP A 15 -3.32 6.46 25.49
C ASP A 15 -3.07 7.38 24.28
N GLY A 16 -4.10 7.67 23.48
CA GLY A 16 -3.97 8.53 22.29
C GLY A 16 -3.29 7.84 21.11
N VAL A 17 -2.53 8.59 20.30
CA VAL A 17 -1.84 8.01 19.13
C VAL A 17 -0.66 7.18 19.60
N VAL A 18 -0.64 5.90 19.21
CA VAL A 18 0.41 4.95 19.61
C VAL A 18 0.99 4.22 18.39
N ARG A 19 2.19 3.67 18.57
CA ARG A 19 2.84 2.79 17.60
C ARG A 19 2.77 1.36 18.13
N PRO A 20 1.97 0.47 17.52
CA PRO A 20 1.94 -0.91 17.96
C PRO A 20 3.30 -1.57 17.76
N GLY A 21 3.59 -2.52 18.65
CA GLY A 21 4.79 -3.35 18.57
C GLY A 21 4.79 -4.28 17.36
N PRO A 22 5.83 -5.12 17.22
CA PRO A 22 5.78 -6.27 16.31
C PRO A 22 4.59 -7.17 16.62
N ARG A 23 3.99 -7.75 15.58
CA ARG A 23 2.94 -8.76 15.74
C ARG A 23 3.58 -10.07 16.22
N HIS A 24 3.13 -10.57 17.38
CA HIS A 24 3.70 -11.75 18.02
C HIS A 24 3.15 -13.05 17.42
N VAL A 25 4.02 -14.03 17.16
CA VAL A 25 3.65 -15.33 16.58
C VAL A 25 2.58 -16.02 17.42
N GLU A 26 2.70 -15.95 18.74
CA GLU A 26 1.77 -16.55 19.69
C GLU A 26 0.35 -16.00 19.55
N ASP A 27 0.21 -14.69 19.27
CA ASP A 27 -1.08 -14.06 19.01
C ASP A 27 -1.64 -14.49 17.64
N LEU A 28 -0.78 -14.55 16.62
CA LEU A 28 -1.17 -14.90 15.26
C LEU A 28 -1.62 -16.36 15.14
N ASP A 29 -0.96 -17.27 15.85
CA ASP A 29 -1.28 -18.70 15.86
C ASP A 29 -2.68 -18.98 16.43
N VAL A 30 -3.15 -18.13 17.36
CA VAL A 30 -4.51 -18.22 17.95
C VAL A 30 -5.52 -17.28 17.27
N GLY A 31 -5.16 -16.67 16.14
CA GLY A 31 -6.07 -15.83 15.34
C GLY A 31 -6.27 -14.41 15.88
N ARG A 32 -5.42 -13.93 16.79
CA ARG A 32 -5.43 -12.55 17.27
C ARG A 32 -4.60 -11.68 16.34
N PHE A 33 -5.24 -11.14 15.31
CA PHE A 33 -4.55 -10.35 14.27
C PHE A 33 -4.45 -8.85 14.56
N GLU A 34 -5.41 -8.31 15.33
CA GLU A 34 -5.40 -6.89 15.73
C GLU A 34 -4.32 -6.63 16.77
N PRO A 35 -3.41 -5.66 16.55
CA PRO A 35 -2.38 -5.35 17.52
C PRO A 35 -2.99 -4.64 18.75
N PRO A 36 -2.58 -5.01 19.97
CA PRO A 36 -3.02 -4.31 21.18
C PRO A 36 -2.24 -2.99 21.36
N CYS A 37 -2.80 -2.09 22.18
CA CYS A 37 -2.09 -0.90 22.63
C CYS A 37 -0.81 -1.30 23.40
N PRO A 38 0.36 -0.74 23.08
CA PRO A 38 1.60 -1.09 23.78
C PRO A 38 1.66 -0.57 25.23
N VAL A 39 0.71 0.27 25.65
CA VAL A 39 0.66 0.87 27.00
C VAL A 39 -0.39 0.16 27.85
N CYS A 40 -1.68 0.21 27.48
CA CYS A 40 -2.77 -0.38 28.27
C CYS A 40 -3.22 -1.78 27.81
N ALA A 41 -2.62 -2.35 26.75
CA ALA A 41 -3.06 -3.60 26.11
C ALA A 41 -4.50 -3.60 25.54
N GLY A 42 -5.17 -2.44 25.54
CA GLY A 42 -6.52 -2.26 25.01
C GLY A 42 -6.59 -2.25 23.48
N PRO A 43 -7.81 -2.21 22.91
CA PRO A 43 -8.02 -2.20 21.47
C PRO A 43 -7.50 -0.91 20.83
N LEU A 44 -7.07 -1.02 19.57
CA LEU A 44 -6.60 0.08 18.76
C LEU A 44 -7.51 0.33 17.56
N VAL A 45 -7.65 1.60 17.18
CA VAL A 45 -8.35 2.01 15.95
C VAL A 45 -7.31 2.48 14.94
N PRO A 46 -7.21 1.88 13.74
CA PRO A 46 -6.27 2.34 12.72
C PRO A 46 -6.71 3.69 12.14
N GLU A 47 -5.75 4.58 11.90
CA GLU A 47 -5.96 5.92 11.34
C GLU A 47 -5.13 6.14 10.06
N PRO A 48 -5.54 7.07 9.17
CA PRO A 48 -4.70 7.46 8.04
C PRO A 48 -3.34 8.01 8.52
N VAL A 49 -2.28 7.50 7.92
CA VAL A 49 -0.89 7.92 8.19
C VAL A 49 -0.58 9.20 7.42
N PRO A 50 -0.30 10.34 8.08
CA PRO A 50 0.25 11.53 7.45
C PRO A 50 1.77 11.39 7.22
N GLU A 51 2.37 12.20 6.35
CA GLU A 51 3.78 12.06 5.97
C GLU A 51 4.78 12.41 7.09
N ASP A 52 4.34 13.15 8.10
CA ASP A 52 5.09 13.52 9.32
C ASP A 52 5.00 12.47 10.44
N HIS A 53 4.22 11.40 10.23
CA HIS A 53 4.18 10.26 11.15
C HIS A 53 5.55 9.59 11.26
N TRP A 54 5.79 8.96 12.42
CA TRP A 54 7.04 8.24 12.65
C TRP A 54 7.29 7.17 11.59
N LEU A 55 8.55 7.09 11.16
CA LEU A 55 9.02 6.08 10.21
C LEU A 55 9.55 4.87 10.98
N ASP A 56 9.22 3.68 10.47
CA ASP A 56 9.51 2.39 11.06
C ASP A 56 9.77 1.34 9.96
N PRO A 57 10.91 1.43 9.24
CA PRO A 57 11.22 0.48 8.18
C PRO A 57 11.57 -0.91 8.75
N ARG A 58 10.60 -1.84 8.76
CA ARG A 58 10.74 -3.17 9.38
C ARG A 58 11.31 -4.28 8.48
N ASN A 59 11.66 -3.98 7.24
CA ASN A 59 12.28 -4.95 6.35
C ASN A 59 13.29 -4.27 5.41
N VAL A 60 14.14 -5.08 4.76
CA VAL A 60 15.21 -4.59 3.88
C VAL A 60 14.65 -3.67 2.79
N TYR A 61 13.52 -4.02 2.17
CA TYR A 61 12.88 -3.19 1.15
C TYR A 61 12.48 -1.81 1.70
N ALA A 62 11.85 -1.77 2.87
CA ALA A 62 11.48 -0.52 3.53
C ALA A 62 12.70 0.35 3.87
N VAL A 63 13.77 -0.27 4.38
CA VAL A 63 15.04 0.40 4.64
C VAL A 63 15.60 1.01 3.35
N THR A 64 15.64 0.24 2.25
CA THR A 64 16.13 0.78 0.96
C THR A 64 15.32 1.97 0.48
N LYS A 65 14.00 1.97 0.70
CA LYS A 65 13.12 3.06 0.28
C LYS A 65 13.30 4.29 1.15
N LEU A 66 13.46 4.13 2.45
CA LEU A 66 13.77 5.24 3.34
C LEU A 66 15.16 5.82 3.02
N SER A 67 16.17 4.97 2.78
CA SER A 67 17.50 5.43 2.39
C SER A 67 17.49 6.25 1.09
N GLN A 68 16.65 5.90 0.11
CA GLN A 68 16.47 6.70 -1.10
C GLN A 68 15.91 8.10 -0.79
N GLU A 69 14.90 8.18 0.09
CA GLU A 69 14.32 9.45 0.53
C GLU A 69 15.35 10.32 1.28
N LEU A 70 16.11 9.72 2.20
CA LEU A 70 17.17 10.41 2.97
C LEU A 70 18.33 10.87 2.09
N LEU A 71 18.78 10.03 1.15
CA LEU A 71 19.84 10.35 0.20
C LEU A 71 19.42 11.51 -0.71
N GLY A 72 18.21 11.48 -1.26
CA GLY A 72 17.69 12.57 -2.07
C GLY A 72 17.60 13.88 -1.29
N ALA A 73 17.13 13.83 -0.04
CA ALA A 73 17.09 15.01 0.82
C ALA A 73 18.49 15.56 1.15
N ALA A 74 19.48 14.69 1.36
CA ALA A 74 20.87 15.12 1.57
C ALA A 74 21.45 15.78 0.31
N TYR A 75 21.26 15.16 -0.86
CA TYR A 75 21.71 15.70 -2.13
C TYR A 75 21.15 17.10 -2.41
N ALA A 76 19.84 17.31 -2.20
CA ALA A 76 19.19 18.61 -2.36
C ALA A 76 19.76 19.69 -1.41
N ARG A 77 20.15 19.33 -0.18
CA ARG A 77 20.79 20.27 0.76
C ARG A 77 22.19 20.68 0.34
N GLU A 78 22.92 19.78 -0.32
CA GLU A 78 24.28 20.03 -0.80
C GLU A 78 24.31 20.82 -2.12
N HIS A 79 23.20 20.84 -2.87
CA HIS A 79 23.12 21.43 -4.20
C HIS A 79 22.01 22.48 -4.28
N PRO A 80 22.32 23.77 -4.02
CA PRO A 80 21.35 24.86 -4.14
C PRO A 80 20.68 24.89 -5.53
N GLY A 81 19.36 25.08 -5.56
CA GLY A 81 18.57 25.06 -6.78
C GLY A 81 18.07 23.67 -7.20
N VAL A 82 18.45 22.60 -6.49
CA VAL A 82 17.88 21.26 -6.69
C VAL A 82 16.78 20.99 -5.67
N THR A 83 15.59 20.66 -6.16
CA THR A 83 14.48 20.17 -5.32
C THR A 83 14.24 18.69 -5.56
N ILE A 84 14.03 17.94 -4.47
CA ILE A 84 13.67 16.52 -4.53
C ILE A 84 12.31 16.28 -3.89
N THR A 85 11.39 15.78 -4.71
CA THR A 85 10.05 15.32 -4.33
C THR A 85 10.04 13.79 -4.25
N SER A 86 9.65 13.25 -3.10
CA SER A 86 9.57 11.80 -2.85
C SER A 86 8.12 11.32 -2.86
N LEU A 87 7.75 10.48 -3.81
CA LEU A 87 6.39 9.94 -3.88
C LEU A 87 6.30 8.57 -3.18
N ARG A 88 5.54 8.52 -2.09
CA ARG A 88 5.27 7.29 -1.33
C ARG A 88 4.05 6.59 -1.90
N TYR A 89 4.25 5.73 -2.90
CA TYR A 89 3.16 4.93 -3.44
C TYR A 89 2.61 3.97 -2.40
N HIS A 90 1.28 3.93 -2.30
CA HIS A 90 0.53 2.86 -1.65
C HIS A 90 0.32 1.69 -2.62
N ASN A 91 -0.67 0.82 -2.38
CA ASN A 91 -0.81 -0.43 -3.13
C ASN A 91 -1.33 -0.15 -4.54
N VAL A 92 -0.38 -0.08 -5.49
CA VAL A 92 -0.70 0.20 -6.88
C VAL A 92 -1.34 -1.02 -7.54
N TYR A 93 -2.42 -0.81 -8.27
CA TYR A 93 -3.06 -1.82 -9.11
C TYR A 93 -3.48 -1.22 -10.47
N GLY A 94 -3.77 -2.07 -11.44
CA GLY A 94 -4.27 -1.64 -12.75
C GLY A 94 -3.57 -2.32 -13.92
N PRO A 95 -3.90 -1.91 -15.16
CA PRO A 95 -3.37 -2.50 -16.37
C PRO A 95 -1.83 -2.60 -16.40
N ARG A 96 -1.32 -3.60 -17.12
CA ARG A 96 0.12 -3.92 -17.29
C ARG A 96 0.84 -4.43 -16.03
N MET A 97 0.16 -4.55 -14.90
CA MET A 97 0.67 -5.25 -13.73
C MET A 97 1.05 -6.71 -14.11
N PRO A 98 2.28 -7.17 -13.83
CA PRO A 98 2.74 -8.48 -14.25
C PRO A 98 2.04 -9.59 -13.47
N ARG A 99 1.61 -10.63 -14.19
CA ARG A 99 1.03 -11.85 -13.61
C ARG A 99 2.11 -12.70 -12.93
N ASP A 100 1.68 -13.58 -12.03
CA ASP A 100 2.46 -14.71 -11.50
C ASP A 100 3.79 -14.32 -10.83
N THR A 101 3.87 -13.10 -10.27
CA THR A 101 5.03 -12.64 -9.52
C THR A 101 4.66 -12.31 -8.07
N PRO A 102 5.45 -12.78 -7.08
CA PRO A 102 5.25 -12.41 -5.69
C PRO A 102 5.49 -10.92 -5.44
N TYR A 103 6.19 -10.23 -6.36
CA TYR A 103 6.56 -8.82 -6.25
C TYR A 103 5.47 -7.85 -6.73
N ALA A 104 4.45 -8.31 -7.45
CA ALA A 104 3.39 -7.42 -7.92
C ALA A 104 2.37 -7.06 -6.84
N GLY A 105 2.37 -7.69 -5.67
CA GLY A 105 1.37 -7.43 -4.64
C GLY A 105 0.05 -8.17 -4.87
N VAL A 106 -0.86 -8.04 -3.90
CA VAL A 106 -1.99 -8.97 -3.73
C VAL A 106 -3.01 -8.95 -4.89
N ALA A 107 -3.25 -7.78 -5.50
CA ALA A 107 -4.20 -7.66 -6.61
C ALA A 107 -3.76 -8.49 -7.84
N SER A 108 -2.46 -8.56 -8.13
CA SER A 108 -1.92 -9.43 -9.19
C SER A 108 -2.10 -10.90 -8.84
N ILE A 109 -1.79 -11.30 -7.60
CA ILE A 109 -1.91 -12.69 -7.15
C ILE A 109 -3.34 -13.19 -7.32
N PHE A 110 -4.32 -12.39 -6.88
CA PHE A 110 -5.74 -12.75 -6.99
C PHE A 110 -6.23 -12.78 -8.43
N ARG A 111 -5.86 -11.78 -9.25
CA ARG A 111 -6.20 -11.76 -10.67
C ARG A 111 -5.59 -12.96 -11.42
N SER A 112 -4.33 -13.31 -11.14
CA SER A 112 -3.67 -14.52 -11.65
C SER A 112 -4.40 -15.79 -11.25
N ALA A 113 -4.87 -15.89 -10.01
CA ALA A 113 -5.63 -17.05 -9.55
C ALA A 113 -6.93 -17.21 -10.36
N TYR A 114 -7.72 -16.14 -10.49
CA TYR A 114 -8.96 -16.16 -11.27
C TYR A 114 -8.72 -16.45 -12.75
N ALA A 115 -7.69 -15.85 -13.35
CA ALA A 115 -7.31 -16.11 -14.74
C ALA A 115 -6.92 -17.58 -14.98
N ALA A 116 -6.42 -18.27 -13.95
CA ALA A 116 -6.10 -19.70 -13.99
C ALA A 116 -7.29 -20.59 -13.57
N GLY A 117 -8.49 -20.06 -13.41
CA GLY A 117 -9.66 -20.80 -12.95
C GLY A 117 -9.59 -21.25 -11.49
N ARG A 118 -8.67 -20.67 -10.70
CA ARG A 118 -8.46 -21.00 -9.28
C ARG A 118 -9.09 -19.93 -8.38
N ARG A 119 -9.46 -20.33 -7.16
CA ARG A 119 -9.88 -19.40 -6.12
C ARG A 119 -8.67 -18.72 -5.46
N PRO A 120 -8.71 -17.41 -5.20
CA PRO A 120 -7.74 -16.76 -4.34
C PRO A 120 -7.74 -17.33 -2.92
N LEU A 121 -6.56 -17.41 -2.32
CA LEU A 121 -6.37 -17.74 -0.91
C LEU A 121 -6.06 -16.46 -0.15
N VAL A 122 -6.84 -16.17 0.89
CA VAL A 122 -6.75 -14.97 1.71
C VAL A 122 -6.24 -15.37 3.08
N PHE A 123 -5.09 -14.83 3.48
CA PHE A 123 -4.46 -15.11 4.77
C PHE A 123 -5.13 -14.36 5.92
N GLU A 124 -4.88 -14.82 7.15
CA GLU A 124 -5.52 -14.35 8.37
C GLU A 124 -7.05 -14.46 8.26
N ASP A 125 -7.77 -13.43 8.65
CA ASP A 125 -9.20 -13.23 8.45
C ASP A 125 -9.51 -12.43 7.17
N GLY A 126 -8.49 -12.04 6.39
CA GLY A 126 -8.62 -11.14 5.23
C GLY A 126 -8.90 -9.67 5.57
N GLY A 127 -8.92 -9.32 6.86
CA GLY A 127 -9.25 -8.01 7.39
C GLY A 127 -8.11 -7.00 7.31
N GLN A 128 -6.92 -7.39 6.84
CA GLN A 128 -5.81 -6.45 6.68
C GLN A 128 -6.25 -5.31 5.77
N ARG A 129 -5.95 -4.06 6.15
CA ARG A 129 -6.42 -2.87 5.43
C ARG A 129 -5.29 -2.28 4.64
N ARG A 130 -5.58 -1.96 3.39
CA ARG A 130 -4.65 -1.40 2.42
C ARG A 130 -5.34 -0.28 1.67
N ASP A 131 -4.59 0.76 1.36
CA ASP A 131 -5.01 1.75 0.38
C ASP A 131 -4.60 1.28 -1.02
N PHE A 132 -5.57 1.06 -1.89
CA PHE A 132 -5.35 0.66 -3.28
C PHE A 132 -5.53 1.86 -4.21
N VAL A 133 -4.50 2.18 -4.99
CA VAL A 133 -4.50 3.33 -5.91
C VAL A 133 -4.28 2.86 -7.34
N HIS A 134 -5.06 3.40 -8.28
CA HIS A 134 -4.97 3.01 -9.67
C HIS A 134 -3.65 3.51 -10.30
N VAL A 135 -3.05 2.70 -11.18
CA VAL A 135 -1.75 2.99 -11.81
C VAL A 135 -1.75 4.28 -12.62
N ALA A 136 -2.88 4.66 -13.22
CA ALA A 136 -3.01 5.91 -13.95
C ALA A 136 -2.99 7.14 -13.01
N ASP A 137 -3.55 7.03 -11.81
CA ASP A 137 -3.44 8.08 -10.79
C ASP A 137 -2.00 8.23 -10.30
N VAL A 138 -1.30 7.10 -10.11
CA VAL A 138 0.14 7.13 -9.77
C VAL A 138 0.94 7.81 -10.87
N ALA A 139 0.67 7.50 -12.14
CA ALA A 139 1.33 8.17 -13.27
C ALA A 139 1.06 9.68 -13.25
N ARG A 140 -0.20 10.09 -13.02
CA ARG A 140 -0.57 11.50 -12.89
C ARG A 140 0.14 12.18 -11.71
N ALA A 141 0.29 11.52 -10.56
CA ALA A 141 1.04 12.08 -9.43
C ALA A 141 2.50 12.41 -9.80
N ASN A 142 3.15 11.60 -10.66
CA ASN A 142 4.50 11.90 -11.14
C ASN A 142 4.52 13.12 -12.06
N VAL A 143 3.56 13.19 -12.99
CA VAL A 143 3.44 14.32 -13.90
C VAL A 143 3.21 15.61 -13.11
N LEU A 144 2.31 15.58 -12.12
CA LEU A 144 2.04 16.73 -11.25
C LEU A 144 3.26 17.14 -10.42
N ALA A 145 4.01 16.18 -9.88
CA ALA A 145 5.24 16.49 -9.15
C ALA A 145 6.32 17.13 -10.04
N LEU A 146 6.43 16.70 -11.31
CA LEU A 146 7.40 17.23 -12.27
C LEU A 146 6.98 18.57 -12.88
N ALA A 147 5.69 18.80 -13.07
CA ALA A 147 5.12 20.00 -13.67
C ALA A 147 4.70 21.05 -12.63
N ASN A 148 5.09 20.89 -11.36
CA ASN A 148 4.76 21.85 -10.32
C ASN A 148 5.59 23.12 -10.50
N ASP A 149 4.92 24.26 -10.70
CA ASP A 149 5.55 25.57 -10.86
C ASP A 149 6.33 26.00 -9.60
N ASP A 150 5.94 25.47 -8.42
CA ASP A 150 6.66 25.61 -7.16
C ASP A 150 7.16 24.22 -6.69
N PRO A 151 8.37 23.80 -7.11
CA PRO A 151 8.90 22.48 -6.76
C PRO A 151 8.88 22.24 -5.25
N ALA A 152 8.10 21.25 -4.81
CA ALA A 152 7.89 20.99 -3.39
C ALA A 152 8.81 19.88 -2.85
N PRO A 153 9.70 20.18 -1.88
CA PRO A 153 10.57 19.18 -1.30
C PRO A 153 9.82 18.25 -0.34
N GLY A 154 10.38 17.06 -0.16
CA GLY A 154 9.93 16.10 0.86
C GLY A 154 9.02 15.02 0.33
N ALA A 155 8.39 14.29 1.25
CA ALA A 155 7.58 13.13 0.93
C ALA A 155 6.09 13.47 0.77
N PHE A 156 5.43 12.78 -0.16
CA PHE A 156 4.01 12.88 -0.44
C PHE A 156 3.40 11.49 -0.61
N ASN A 157 2.31 11.21 0.10
CA ASN A 157 1.55 9.98 -0.03
C ASN A 157 0.76 9.99 -1.34
N VAL A 158 1.02 8.98 -2.17
CA VAL A 158 0.24 8.74 -3.40
C VAL A 158 -0.68 7.56 -3.12
N CYS A 159 -1.90 7.89 -2.74
CA CYS A 159 -2.92 6.96 -2.25
C CYS A 159 -4.33 7.44 -2.63
N SER A 160 -5.34 6.58 -2.47
CA SER A 160 -6.74 6.93 -2.71
C SER A 160 -7.40 7.64 -1.53
N GLY A 161 -6.86 7.47 -0.32
CA GLY A 161 -7.47 7.91 0.94
C GLY A 161 -8.62 7.02 1.42
N THR A 162 -8.96 5.96 0.66
CA THR A 162 -10.09 5.06 0.98
C THR A 162 -9.57 3.63 1.15
N PRO A 163 -9.27 3.18 2.38
CA PRO A 163 -8.76 1.84 2.60
C PRO A 163 -9.82 0.75 2.32
N ARG A 164 -9.36 -0.40 1.84
CA ARG A 164 -10.14 -1.62 1.65
C ARG A 164 -9.45 -2.80 2.30
N THR A 165 -10.20 -3.84 2.63
CA THR A 165 -9.62 -5.08 3.14
C THR A 165 -8.98 -5.90 2.00
N ILE A 166 -8.10 -6.84 2.35
CA ILE A 166 -7.58 -7.81 1.38
C ILE A 166 -8.72 -8.66 0.82
N LEU A 167 -9.69 -9.03 1.66
CA LEU A 167 -10.88 -9.77 1.21
C LEU A 167 -11.72 -8.95 0.22
N ASP A 168 -11.91 -7.65 0.44
CA ASP A 168 -12.63 -6.77 -0.50
C ASP A 168 -11.98 -6.80 -1.89
N MET A 169 -10.64 -6.72 -1.96
CA MET A 169 -9.91 -6.83 -3.22
C MET A 169 -10.13 -8.19 -3.90
N ALA A 170 -10.11 -9.29 -3.13
CA ALA A 170 -10.35 -10.63 -3.68
C ALA A 170 -11.76 -10.78 -4.26
N LEU A 171 -12.76 -10.20 -3.59
CA LEU A 171 -14.16 -10.20 -4.03
C LEU A 171 -14.36 -9.31 -5.24
N ALA A 172 -13.77 -8.11 -5.25
CA ALA A 172 -13.91 -7.15 -6.35
C ALA A 172 -13.31 -7.67 -7.67
N LEU A 173 -12.21 -8.43 -7.60
CA LEU A 173 -11.57 -9.04 -8.77
C LEU A 173 -12.29 -10.29 -9.30
N ARG A 174 -13.31 -10.79 -8.59
CA ARG A 174 -13.97 -12.04 -8.94
C ARG A 174 -14.77 -11.88 -10.24
N PRO A 175 -14.52 -12.70 -11.28
CA PRO A 175 -15.34 -12.68 -12.49
C PRO A 175 -16.74 -13.24 -12.19
N SER A 176 -17.72 -12.86 -13.02
CA SER A 176 -19.07 -13.43 -12.93
C SER A 176 -19.01 -14.95 -13.07
N GLY A 177 -19.64 -15.67 -12.14
CA GLY A 177 -19.59 -17.14 -12.08
C GLY A 177 -18.26 -17.73 -11.59
N GLY A 178 -17.25 -16.91 -11.27
CA GLY A 178 -15.97 -17.38 -10.74
C GLY A 178 -16.10 -18.01 -9.34
N PRO A 179 -15.11 -18.79 -8.88
CA PRO A 179 -15.13 -19.34 -7.53
C PRO A 179 -15.03 -18.21 -6.48
N HIS A 180 -15.59 -18.41 -5.29
CA HIS A 180 -15.40 -17.47 -4.19
C HIS A 180 -13.97 -17.57 -3.62
N PRO A 181 -13.37 -16.45 -3.17
CA PRO A 181 -12.10 -16.51 -2.45
C PRO A 181 -12.26 -17.29 -1.14
N THR A 182 -11.20 -17.93 -0.68
CA THR A 182 -11.18 -18.69 0.58
C THR A 182 -10.28 -18.02 1.59
N VAL A 183 -10.83 -17.68 2.75
CA VAL A 183 -10.04 -17.29 3.93
C VAL A 183 -9.43 -18.56 4.51
N VAL A 184 -8.11 -18.66 4.47
CA VAL A 184 -7.37 -19.88 4.86
C VAL A 184 -6.75 -19.79 6.25
N GLY A 185 -6.87 -18.64 6.93
CA GLY A 185 -6.12 -18.41 8.16
C GLY A 185 -4.62 -18.29 7.87
N GLY A 186 -3.80 -18.68 8.84
CA GLY A 186 -2.36 -18.47 8.79
C GLY A 186 -2.00 -17.00 8.63
N TYR A 187 -0.72 -16.72 8.36
CA TYR A 187 -0.23 -15.36 8.23
C TYR A 187 1.11 -15.34 7.49
N ARG A 188 1.51 -14.14 7.07
CA ARG A 188 2.87 -13.89 6.58
C ARG A 188 3.59 -13.07 7.64
N LEU A 189 4.65 -13.63 8.23
CA LEU A 189 5.43 -12.91 9.22
C LEU A 189 6.01 -11.63 8.60
N GLY A 190 5.80 -10.50 9.28
CA GLY A 190 6.17 -9.17 8.77
C GLY A 190 5.13 -8.52 7.85
N ASP A 191 3.98 -9.15 7.60
CA ASP A 191 2.84 -8.47 6.96
C ASP A 191 2.13 -7.54 7.96
N ILE A 192 1.84 -6.34 7.49
CA ILE A 192 1.31 -5.25 8.31
C ILE A 192 -0.20 -5.42 8.48
N ARG A 193 -0.74 -5.25 9.69
CA ARG A 193 -2.19 -5.42 9.87
C ARG A 193 -2.98 -4.35 9.08
N HIS A 194 -2.72 -3.07 9.33
CA HIS A 194 -3.39 -1.98 8.62
C HIS A 194 -2.41 -0.88 8.21
N VAL A 195 -2.33 -0.56 6.92
CA VAL A 195 -1.52 0.55 6.42
C VAL A 195 -2.22 1.27 5.28
N PHE A 196 -2.63 2.51 5.55
CA PHE A 196 -3.26 3.44 4.63
C PHE A 196 -2.93 4.86 5.05
N ALA A 197 -2.96 5.81 4.13
CA ALA A 197 -2.45 7.15 4.33
C ALA A 197 -3.50 8.22 4.06
N SER A 198 -3.26 9.42 4.58
CA SER A 198 -3.98 10.60 4.11
C SER A 198 -3.35 11.09 2.79
N PRO A 199 -4.16 11.45 1.78
CA PRO A 199 -3.70 12.09 0.55
C PRO A 199 -3.61 13.62 0.66
N ASP A 200 -3.90 14.22 1.83
CA ASP A 200 -4.19 15.65 1.93
C ASP A 200 -2.99 16.53 1.58
N ARG A 201 -1.79 16.19 2.06
CA ARG A 201 -0.58 16.94 1.71
C ARG A 201 -0.30 16.91 0.20
N ALA A 202 -0.50 15.75 -0.45
CA ALA A 202 -0.32 15.64 -1.90
C ALA A 202 -1.37 16.45 -2.66
N ALA A 203 -2.59 16.53 -2.12
CA ALA A 203 -3.65 17.36 -2.70
C ALA A 203 -3.35 18.85 -2.60
N ASP A 204 -2.94 19.30 -1.41
CA ASP A 204 -2.75 20.71 -1.11
C ASP A 204 -1.50 21.27 -1.81
N VAL A 205 -0.45 20.46 -1.95
CA VAL A 205 0.85 20.91 -2.46
C VAL A 205 1.10 20.53 -3.92
N LEU A 206 0.63 19.36 -4.37
CA LEU A 206 0.85 18.88 -5.74
C LEU A 206 -0.42 18.94 -6.60
N GLY A 207 -1.57 19.34 -6.03
CA GLY A 207 -2.87 19.23 -6.72
C GLY A 207 -3.30 17.78 -6.97
N PHE A 208 -2.72 16.81 -6.24
CA PHE A 208 -3.01 15.40 -6.43
C PHE A 208 -4.10 14.89 -5.47
N ARG A 209 -5.27 14.56 -6.01
CA ARG A 209 -6.22 13.60 -5.39
C ARG A 209 -6.48 12.49 -6.38
N ALA A 210 -6.51 11.22 -5.95
CA ALA A 210 -6.86 10.10 -6.83
C ALA A 210 -8.22 10.35 -7.49
N ALA A 211 -8.30 10.16 -8.81
CA ALA A 211 -9.48 10.46 -9.59
C ALA A 211 -10.25 9.21 -10.01
N ILE A 212 -9.59 8.05 -10.04
CA ILE A 212 -10.20 6.79 -10.46
C ILE A 212 -10.71 6.07 -9.21
N GLY A 213 -12.03 5.92 -9.13
CA GLY A 213 -12.67 5.17 -8.06
C GLY A 213 -12.30 3.69 -8.10
N PHE A 214 -12.33 3.04 -6.93
CA PHE A 214 -11.92 1.64 -6.78
C PHE A 214 -12.66 0.72 -7.75
N ASP A 215 -13.99 0.78 -7.79
CA ASP A 215 -14.83 -0.09 -8.63
C ASP A 215 -14.58 0.12 -10.13
N ASP A 216 -14.36 1.36 -10.55
CA ASP A 216 -14.05 1.69 -11.95
C ASP A 216 -12.68 1.16 -12.36
N GLY A 217 -11.66 1.38 -11.52
CA GLY A 217 -10.32 0.83 -11.75
C GLY A 217 -10.32 -0.70 -11.74
N ILE A 218 -11.15 -1.35 -10.90
CA ILE A 218 -11.28 -2.81 -10.89
C ILE A 218 -11.91 -3.30 -12.18
N ARG A 219 -12.97 -2.65 -12.67
CA ARG A 219 -13.64 -3.01 -13.95
C ARG A 219 -12.68 -2.95 -15.14
N GLU A 220 -11.82 -1.94 -15.18
CA GLU A 220 -10.74 -1.87 -16.16
C GLU A 220 -9.71 -2.99 -15.95
N PHE A 221 -9.26 -3.17 -14.70
CA PHE A 221 -8.17 -4.09 -14.40
C PHE A 221 -8.51 -5.57 -14.66
N VAL A 222 -9.74 -6.01 -14.35
CA VAL A 222 -10.17 -7.40 -14.59
C VAL A 222 -10.23 -7.75 -16.07
N THR A 223 -10.53 -6.77 -16.95
CA THR A 223 -10.64 -6.97 -18.39
C THR A 223 -9.35 -6.68 -19.16
N ALA A 224 -8.40 -5.97 -18.54
CA ALA A 224 -7.11 -5.66 -19.15
C ALA A 224 -6.38 -6.95 -19.60
N PRO A 225 -5.52 -6.89 -20.63
CA PRO A 225 -4.65 -8.00 -20.97
C PRO A 225 -3.72 -8.38 -19.80
N LEU A 226 -3.48 -9.69 -19.64
CA LEU A 226 -2.49 -10.17 -18.68
C LEU A 226 -1.09 -10.02 -19.27
N ARG A 227 -0.21 -9.31 -18.57
CA ARG A 227 1.19 -9.19 -18.96
C ARG A 227 1.97 -10.34 -18.34
N ALA A 228 2.64 -11.16 -19.15
CA ALA A 228 3.58 -12.16 -18.66
C ALA A 228 4.62 -11.50 -17.72
N PRO A 229 5.11 -12.20 -16.68
CA PRO A 229 6.29 -11.73 -15.95
C PRO A 229 7.42 -11.61 -16.97
N GLY A 230 8.09 -10.45 -17.02
CA GLY A 230 9.08 -10.18 -18.05
C GLY A 230 10.22 -11.19 -18.01
N GLY A 231 10.30 -12.07 -19.00
CA GLY A 231 11.56 -12.53 -19.54
C GLY A 231 12.16 -11.40 -20.35
N ALA A 232 13.48 -11.22 -20.30
CA ALA A 232 14.19 -10.25 -21.13
C ALA A 232 13.66 -10.32 -22.57
N GLN A 233 13.18 -9.20 -23.11
CA GLN A 233 13.01 -9.09 -24.56
C GLN A 233 14.39 -9.37 -25.17
N PRO A 234 14.51 -10.31 -26.13
CA PRO A 234 15.73 -10.37 -26.93
C PRO A 234 15.89 -9.00 -27.59
N ARG A 235 17.07 -8.42 -27.41
CA ARG A 235 17.48 -7.14 -28.00
C ARG A 235 17.38 -7.21 -29.53
#